data_AF-A0A076MTA7-F1
#
_entry.id   AF-A0A076MTA7-F1
#
_cell.length_a   1.000
_cell.length_b   1.000
_cell.length_c   1.000
_cell.angle_alpha   90.00
_cell.angle_beta   90.00
_cell.angle_gamma   90.00
#
_symmetry.space_group_name_H-M   'P 1'
#
loop_
_entity.id
_entity.type
_entity.pdbx_description
1 polymer ?
#
loop_
_entity_poly.entity_id
_entity_poly.type
_entity_poly.pdbx_seq_one_letter_code
_entity_poly.pdbx_strand_id
1 'polypeptide(L)'
;MAATCRYYGISRNIFYRWKRRYEEHGLEGLKDRSSAPMRSPNVTHPEVVGKIIHLRQHYHFGPLKIAMYSRRYHDVAISQSGVWRILKRLGMNRLPASQRYERHQQRWKCYEKQRPGHHVQIDVKFIEPITTGTAKRKRYYQYTAMDDCT
;
A
#
# COMPACT_ATOMS: atom_id res chain seq x y z
N MET A 1 -32.77 34.74 21.89
CA MET A 1 -31.79 33.68 21.56
C MET A 1 -32.35 32.61 20.60
N ALA A 2 -33.49 31.96 20.90
CA ALA A 2 -34.08 30.95 19.99
C ALA A 2 -34.37 31.46 18.56
N ALA A 3 -34.78 32.73 18.42
CA ALA A 3 -34.98 33.37 17.12
C ALA A 3 -33.67 33.47 16.31
N THR A 4 -32.56 33.87 16.94
CA THR A 4 -31.23 33.97 16.33
C THR A 4 -30.73 32.61 15.84
N CYS A 5 -30.85 31.55 16.66
CA CYS A 5 -30.45 30.20 16.25
C CYS A 5 -31.23 29.70 15.04
N ARG A 6 -32.55 29.96 14.99
CA ARG A 6 -33.41 29.62 13.84
C ARG A 6 -33.03 30.41 12.59
N TYR A 7 -32.80 31.71 12.73
CA TYR A 7 -32.43 32.59 11.63
C TYR A 7 -31.11 32.15 10.96
N TYR A 8 -30.11 31.77 11.75
CA TYR A 8 -28.80 31.32 11.25
C TYR A 8 -28.70 29.80 11.00
N GLY A 9 -29.77 29.03 11.20
CA GLY A 9 -29.76 27.59 10.98
C GLY A 9 -28.81 26.79 11.90
N ILE A 10 -28.48 27.33 13.08
CA ILE A 10 -27.57 26.68 14.04
C ILE A 10 -28.34 26.01 15.19
N SER A 11 -27.83 24.88 15.68
CA SER A 11 -28.39 24.27 16.88
C SER A 11 -28.09 25.13 18.11
N ARG A 12 -29.04 25.17 19.06
CA ARG A 12 -28.86 25.86 20.35
C ARG A 12 -27.62 25.38 21.10
N ASN A 13 -27.28 24.08 21.01
CA ASN A 13 -26.10 23.50 21.64
C ASN A 13 -24.79 24.06 21.06
N ILE A 14 -24.70 24.22 19.74
CA ILE A 14 -23.54 24.85 19.09
C ILE A 14 -23.42 26.31 19.53
N PHE A 15 -24.53 27.05 19.56
CA PHE A 15 -24.53 28.44 20.02
C PHE A 15 -23.96 28.60 21.44
N TYR A 16 -24.47 27.84 22.42
CA TYR A 16 -23.97 27.94 23.80
C TYR A 16 -22.52 27.48 23.94
N ARG A 17 -22.08 26.51 23.13
CA ARG A 17 -20.67 26.08 23.09
C ARG A 17 -19.76 27.18 22.58
N TRP A 18 -20.14 27.86 21.50
CA TRP A 18 -19.38 29.00 20.97
C TRP A 18 -19.42 30.20 21.91
N LYS A 19 -20.58 30.49 22.53
CA LYS A 19 -20.72 31.55 23.53
C LYS A 19 -19.78 31.31 24.70
N ARG A 20 -19.76 30.10 25.28
CA ARG A 20 -18.85 29.74 26.38
C ARG A 20 -17.38 29.94 25.98
N ARG A 21 -17.00 29.47 24.79
CA ARG A 21 -15.62 29.65 24.29
C ARG A 21 -15.25 31.11 24.07
N TYR A 22 -16.19 31.92 23.60
CA TYR A 22 -15.99 33.35 23.40
C TYR A 22 -15.87 34.09 24.75
N GLU A 23 -16.68 33.72 25.74
CA GLU A 23 -16.58 34.28 27.10
C GLU A 23 -15.24 33.90 27.77
N GLU A 24 -14.74 32.68 27.57
CA GLU A 24 -13.48 32.19 28.16
C GLU A 24 -12.21 32.69 27.46
N HIS A 25 -12.24 32.82 26.12
CA HIS A 25 -11.03 33.03 25.30
C HIS A 25 -11.17 34.13 24.24
N GLY A 26 -12.28 34.88 24.23
CA GLY A 26 -12.56 35.90 23.23
C GLY A 26 -12.65 35.32 21.81
N LEU A 27 -12.21 36.10 20.82
CA LEU A 27 -12.21 35.70 19.41
C LEU A 27 -11.36 34.45 19.13
N GLU A 28 -10.28 34.24 19.88
CA GLU A 28 -9.43 33.04 19.76
C GLU A 28 -10.19 31.75 20.10
N GLY A 29 -11.18 31.83 21.00
CA GLY A 29 -12.05 30.70 21.35
C GLY A 29 -12.91 30.18 20.21
N LEU A 30 -13.15 31.00 19.17
CA LEU A 30 -13.98 30.67 18.02
C LEU A 30 -13.21 30.01 16.88
N LYS A 31 -11.87 29.97 16.94
CA LYS A 31 -11.05 29.23 15.97
C LYS A 31 -11.36 27.73 16.02
N ASP A 32 -11.20 27.07 14.87
CA ASP A 32 -11.35 25.62 14.78
C ASP A 32 -10.37 24.93 15.73
N ARG A 33 -10.94 24.07 16.58
CA ARG A 33 -10.16 23.22 17.48
C ARG A 33 -10.00 21.86 16.82
N SER A 34 -8.81 21.29 16.98
CA SER A 34 -8.57 19.90 16.59
C SER A 34 -9.59 18.99 17.25
N SER A 35 -10.22 18.12 16.45
CA SER A 35 -11.04 17.01 16.92
C SER A 35 -10.19 15.80 17.32
N ALA A 36 -8.87 15.88 17.17
CA ALA A 36 -7.97 14.79 17.57
C ALA A 36 -8.01 14.59 19.09
N PRO A 37 -7.98 13.33 19.56
CA PRO A 37 -7.93 13.05 20.98
C PRO A 37 -6.63 13.60 21.59
N MET A 38 -6.74 14.20 22.78
CA MET A 38 -5.58 14.77 23.49
C MET A 38 -4.56 13.70 23.91
N ARG A 39 -5.02 12.46 24.11
CA ARG A 39 -4.17 11.30 24.41
C ARG A 39 -4.60 10.13 23.55
N SER A 40 -3.63 9.43 22.95
CA SER A 40 -3.87 8.20 22.20
C SER A 40 -2.97 7.11 22.78
N PRO A 41 -3.48 6.28 23.72
CA PRO A 41 -2.68 5.30 24.45
C PRO A 41 -2.09 4.21 23.55
N ASN A 42 -2.70 3.97 22.39
CA ASN A 42 -2.24 2.99 21.41
C ASN A 42 -1.26 3.57 20.38
N VAL A 43 -0.73 4.78 20.62
CA VAL A 43 0.34 5.33 19.79
C VAL A 43 1.57 4.45 19.92
N THR A 44 2.08 4.01 18.78
CA THR A 44 3.30 3.22 18.71
C THR A 44 4.46 4.01 19.32
N HIS A 45 5.19 3.36 20.24
CA HIS A 45 6.34 3.98 20.90
C HIS A 45 7.37 4.49 19.89
N PRO A 46 8.01 5.67 20.12
CA PRO A 46 8.99 6.25 19.21
C PRO A 46 10.13 5.31 18.85
N GLU A 47 10.57 4.46 19.79
CA GLU A 47 11.63 3.47 19.56
C GLU A 47 11.24 2.45 18.47
N VAL A 48 10.00 1.97 18.49
CA VAL A 48 9.47 1.06 17.47
C VAL A 48 9.39 1.75 16.12
N VAL A 49 8.99 3.03 16.10
CA VAL A 49 8.98 3.83 14.87
C VAL A 49 10.40 3.96 14.30
N GLY A 50 11.40 4.20 15.14
CA GLY A 50 12.81 4.23 14.74
C GLY A 50 13.27 2.92 14.09
N LYS A 51 12.94 1.77 14.70
CA LYS A 51 13.22 0.44 14.12
C LYS A 51 12.56 0.25 12.75
N ILE A 52 11.30 0.67 12.60
CA ILE A 52 10.57 0.61 11.32
C ILE A 52 11.26 1.45 10.24
N ILE A 53 11.68 2.67 10.57
CA ILE A 53 12.39 3.57 9.66
C ILE A 53 13.72 2.94 9.23
N HIS A 54 14.49 2.43 10.19
CA HIS A 54 15.76 1.77 9.92
C HIS A 54 15.60 0.60 8.93
N LEU A 55 14.65 -0.29 9.19
CA LEU A 55 14.36 -1.44 8.32
C LEU A 55 13.90 -1.04 6.92
N ARG A 56 13.12 0.05 6.83
CA ARG A 56 12.64 0.58 5.56
C ARG A 56 13.76 1.18 4.72
N GLN A 57 14.68 1.91 5.34
CA GLN A 57 15.75 2.62 4.64
C GLN A 57 16.91 1.69 4.24
N HIS A 58 17.34 0.81 5.14
CA HIS A 58 18.53 -0.01 4.92
C HIS A 58 18.24 -1.28 4.09
N TYR A 59 17.06 -1.87 4.26
CA TYR A 59 16.73 -3.14 3.63
C TYR A 59 15.56 -3.06 2.64
N HIS A 60 14.95 -1.87 2.50
CA HIS A 60 13.79 -1.64 1.62
C HIS A 60 12.63 -2.61 1.87
N PHE A 61 12.44 -3.03 3.12
CA PHE A 61 11.37 -3.96 3.45
C PHE A 61 9.99 -3.33 3.27
N GLY A 62 9.06 -4.15 2.77
CA GLY A 62 7.64 -3.82 2.74
C GLY A 62 7.00 -3.95 4.13
N PRO A 63 5.79 -3.38 4.34
CA PRO A 63 5.12 -3.39 5.64
C PRO A 63 4.96 -4.78 6.27
N LEU A 64 4.67 -5.81 5.45
CA LEU A 64 4.53 -7.19 5.93
C LEU A 64 5.86 -7.72 6.48
N LYS A 65 6.95 -7.54 5.73
CA LYS A 65 8.28 -8.01 6.11
C LYS A 65 8.81 -7.28 7.34
N ILE A 66 8.54 -5.97 7.45
CA ILE A 66 8.86 -5.19 8.66
C ILE A 66 8.11 -5.73 9.86
N ALA A 67 6.79 -5.97 9.76
CA ALA A 67 6.01 -6.52 10.88
C ALA A 67 6.53 -7.89 11.34
N MET A 68 6.83 -8.78 10.39
CA MET A 68 7.44 -10.09 10.69
C MET A 68 8.81 -9.95 11.35
N TYR A 69 9.67 -9.06 10.82
CA TYR A 69 11.02 -8.83 11.35
C TYR A 69 10.97 -8.26 12.77
N SER A 70 10.12 -7.25 13.01
CA SER A 70 9.94 -6.66 14.33
C SER A 70 9.43 -7.67 15.36
N ARG A 71 8.53 -8.56 14.97
CA ARG A 71 8.07 -9.64 15.85
C ARG A 71 9.17 -10.67 16.13
N ARG A 72 10.00 -11.00 15.15
CA ARG A 72 11.02 -12.05 15.26
C ARG A 72 12.28 -11.63 16.02
N TYR A 73 12.73 -10.38 15.84
CA TYR A 73 14.05 -9.93 16.32
C TYR A 73 13.99 -8.83 17.37
N HIS A 74 12.82 -8.23 17.59
CA HIS A 74 12.67 -7.12 18.52
C HIS A 74 11.54 -7.34 19.52
N ASP A 75 10.86 -8.50 19.50
CA ASP A 75 9.69 -8.82 20.34
C ASP A 75 8.58 -7.75 20.28
N VAL A 76 8.48 -7.04 19.17
CA VAL A 76 7.48 -5.98 18.96
C VAL A 76 6.33 -6.52 18.11
N ALA A 77 5.16 -6.61 18.72
CA ALA A 77 3.92 -6.92 18.02
C ALA A 77 3.35 -5.65 17.34
N ILE A 78 3.48 -5.56 16.03
CA ILE A 78 2.84 -4.52 15.23
C ILE A 78 2.16 -5.12 14.00
N SER A 79 0.96 -4.64 13.66
CA SER A 79 0.25 -5.09 12.47
C SER A 79 0.87 -4.49 11.20
N GLN A 80 0.79 -5.22 10.08
CA GLN A 80 1.17 -4.73 8.75
C GLN A 80 0.54 -3.36 8.45
N SER A 81 -0.75 -3.21 8.74
CA SER A 81 -1.50 -1.97 8.52
C SER A 81 -1.01 -0.82 9.40
N GLY A 82 -0.57 -1.13 10.63
CA GLY A 82 0.08 -0.18 11.53
C GLY A 82 1.41 0.32 10.97
N VAL A 83 2.27 -0.58 10.51
CA VAL A 83 3.53 -0.23 9.82
C VAL A 83 3.24 0.63 8.59
N TRP A 84 2.27 0.25 7.75
CA TRP A 84 1.91 1.03 6.57
C TRP A 84 1.43 2.44 6.94
N ARG A 85 0.59 2.58 7.97
CA ARG A 85 0.13 3.90 8.45
C ARG A 85 1.29 4.77 8.93
N ILE A 86 2.24 4.20 9.67
CA ILE A 86 3.45 4.89 10.11
C ILE A 86 4.27 5.36 8.91
N LEU A 87 4.56 4.46 7.96
CA LEU A 87 5.32 4.80 6.76
C LEU A 87 4.62 5.86 5.90
N LYS A 88 3.29 5.78 5.76
CA LYS A 88 2.49 6.79 5.04
C LYS A 88 2.54 8.15 5.72
N ARG A 89 2.39 8.20 7.05
CA ARG A 89 2.51 9.43 7.84
C ARG A 89 3.89 10.08 7.70
N LEU A 90 4.93 9.26 7.51
CA LEU A 90 6.32 9.70 7.32
C LEU A 90 6.73 9.89 5.85
N GLY A 91 5.81 9.76 4.88
CA GLY A 91 6.11 9.92 3.46
C GLY A 91 6.99 8.80 2.85
N MET A 92 7.20 7.69 3.57
CA MET A 92 8.07 6.57 3.18
C MET A 92 7.30 5.35 2.63
N ASN A 93 6.03 5.52 2.25
CA ASN A 93 5.18 4.43 1.75
C ASN A 93 5.61 3.91 0.37
N ARG A 94 6.28 4.73 -0.44
CA ARG A 94 6.88 4.32 -1.71
C ARG A 94 8.37 4.04 -1.49
N LEU A 95 8.86 2.96 -2.09
CA LEU A 95 10.30 2.75 -2.20
C LEU A 95 10.81 3.61 -3.35
N PRO A 96 12.10 3.98 -3.36
CA PRO A 96 12.72 4.53 -4.57
C PRO A 96 12.42 3.59 -5.76
N ALA A 97 12.22 4.17 -6.94
CA ALA A 97 12.01 3.40 -8.15
C ALA A 97 13.14 2.37 -8.27
N SER A 98 12.76 1.10 -8.39
CA SER A 98 13.69 -0.03 -8.46
C SER A 98 14.81 0.28 -9.45
N GLN A 99 16.04 0.47 -8.96
CA GLN A 99 17.24 0.58 -9.83
C GLN A 99 17.45 -0.69 -10.66
N ARG A 100 16.82 -1.81 -10.30
CA ARG A 100 16.91 -3.08 -11.05
C ARG A 100 15.98 -3.16 -12.24
N TYR A 101 14.94 -2.32 -12.29
CA TYR A 101 14.05 -2.31 -13.44
C TYR A 101 14.68 -1.40 -14.49
N GLU A 102 15.55 -1.98 -15.30
CA GLU A 102 15.90 -1.36 -16.56
C GLU A 102 14.76 -1.62 -17.53
N ARG A 103 14.13 -0.54 -18.00
CA ARG A 103 13.20 -0.64 -19.12
C ARG A 103 14.00 -1.23 -20.28
N HIS A 104 13.59 -2.38 -20.81
CA HIS A 104 14.20 -2.93 -22.02
C HIS A 104 14.08 -1.87 -23.12
N GLN A 105 15.18 -1.16 -23.38
CA GLN A 105 15.22 -0.12 -24.42
C GLN A 105 15.22 -0.75 -25.81
N GLN A 106 15.81 -1.94 -25.92
CA GLN A 106 15.83 -2.69 -27.15
C GLN A 106 14.56 -3.53 -27.29
N ARG A 107 13.90 -3.38 -28.43
CA ARG A 107 12.85 -4.29 -28.87
C ARG A 107 13.46 -5.69 -29.00
N TRP A 108 12.71 -6.71 -28.60
CA TRP A 108 13.15 -8.10 -28.68
C TRP A 108 13.52 -8.41 -30.13
N LYS A 109 14.73 -8.91 -30.37
CA LYS A 109 15.17 -9.32 -31.70
C LYS A 109 14.64 -10.73 -31.94
N CYS A 110 13.71 -10.88 -32.89
CA CYS A 110 13.34 -12.20 -33.38
C CYS A 110 14.57 -12.85 -34.03
N TYR A 111 14.77 -14.12 -33.75
CA TYR A 111 15.80 -14.88 -34.43
C TYR A 111 15.30 -15.17 -35.85
N GLU A 112 16.14 -14.91 -36.85
CA GLU A 112 15.82 -15.15 -38.25
C GLU A 112 16.93 -16.01 -38.84
N LYS A 113 16.56 -17.13 -39.47
CA LYS A 113 17.50 -18.05 -40.12
C LYS A 113 17.19 -18.16 -41.60
N GLN A 114 18.25 -18.31 -42.40
CA GLN A 114 18.15 -18.37 -43.87
C GLN A 114 17.64 -19.71 -44.41
N ARG A 115 17.59 -20.76 -43.58
CA ARG A 115 17.23 -22.12 -44.00
C ARG A 115 16.23 -22.70 -43.01
N PRO A 116 15.15 -23.34 -43.47
CA PRO A 116 14.24 -24.07 -42.61
C PRO A 116 14.96 -25.14 -41.79
N GLY A 117 14.53 -25.35 -40.55
CA GLY A 117 15.06 -26.37 -39.66
C GLY A 117 16.46 -26.10 -39.10
N HIS A 118 17.10 -24.97 -39.41
CA HIS A 118 18.37 -24.59 -38.78
C HIS A 118 18.21 -24.21 -37.31
N HIS A 119 17.06 -23.66 -36.93
CA HIS A 119 16.74 -23.36 -35.54
C HIS A 119 15.22 -23.35 -35.35
N VAL A 120 14.75 -24.04 -34.32
CA VAL A 120 13.33 -24.13 -33.97
C VAL A 120 13.18 -23.74 -32.51
N GLN A 121 12.32 -22.76 -32.25
CA GLN A 121 11.93 -22.40 -30.91
C GLN A 121 10.78 -23.28 -30.46
N ILE A 122 10.96 -23.96 -29.32
CA ILE A 122 9.92 -24.78 -28.72
C ILE A 122 9.50 -24.14 -27.40
N ASP A 123 8.24 -23.71 -27.34
CA ASP A 123 7.60 -23.25 -26.11
C ASP A 123 6.67 -24.33 -25.55
N VAL A 124 6.64 -24.45 -24.23
CA VAL A 124 5.78 -25.39 -23.52
C VAL A 124 4.87 -24.63 -22.60
N LYS A 125 3.57 -24.65 -22.91
CA LYS A 125 2.54 -24.06 -22.07
C LYS A 125 1.77 -25.14 -21.34
N PHE A 126 1.65 -24.97 -20.03
CA PHE A 126 0.68 -25.73 -19.24
C PHE A 126 -0.74 -25.19 -19.48
N ILE A 127 -1.67 -26.08 -19.81
CA ILE A 127 -3.07 -25.74 -20.06
C ILE A 127 -3.94 -26.44 -19.03
N GLU A 128 -4.69 -25.63 -18.28
CA GLU A 128 -5.78 -26.13 -17.44
C GLU A 128 -7.05 -26.21 -18.28
N PRO A 129 -7.62 -27.41 -18.49
CA PRO A 129 -8.88 -27.54 -19.21
C PRO A 129 -9.99 -26.91 -18.36
N ILE A 130 -10.83 -26.10 -19.01
CA ILE A 130 -12.05 -25.57 -18.39
C ILE A 130 -13.05 -26.73 -18.32
N THR A 131 -13.06 -27.47 -17.21
CA THR A 131 -14.02 -28.56 -17.00
C THR A 131 -15.20 -28.07 -16.16
N THR A 132 -16.40 -28.05 -16.75
CA THR A 132 -17.67 -27.96 -16.01
C THR A 132 -17.98 -29.32 -15.39
N GLY A 133 -17.41 -29.61 -14.21
CA GLY A 133 -17.73 -30.82 -13.44
C GLY A 133 -16.58 -31.40 -12.62
N THR A 134 -16.89 -32.42 -11.81
CA THR A 134 -16.02 -33.13 -10.84
C THR A 134 -15.02 -34.11 -11.49
N ALA A 135 -14.58 -33.85 -12.72
CA ALA A 135 -13.58 -34.68 -13.38
C ALA A 135 -12.20 -34.49 -12.73
N LYS A 136 -11.44 -35.57 -12.55
CA LYS A 136 -10.07 -35.53 -12.03
C LYS A 136 -9.22 -34.56 -12.86
N ARG A 137 -8.53 -33.62 -12.18
CA ARG A 137 -7.59 -32.68 -12.79
C ARG A 137 -6.46 -33.44 -13.52
N LYS A 138 -6.59 -33.62 -14.83
CA LYS A 138 -5.49 -34.06 -15.71
C LYS A 138 -4.67 -32.84 -16.12
N ARG A 139 -3.35 -32.99 -16.15
CA ARG A 139 -2.41 -31.95 -16.59
C ARG A 139 -2.20 -32.09 -18.10
N TYR A 140 -2.43 -31.02 -18.84
CA TYR A 140 -2.17 -30.96 -20.28
C TYR A 140 -1.03 -29.99 -20.54
N TYR A 141 -0.13 -30.38 -21.45
CA TYR A 141 0.98 -29.55 -21.91
C TYR A 141 0.82 -29.36 -23.42
N GLN A 142 0.78 -28.11 -23.86
CA GLN A 142 0.86 -27.76 -25.27
C GLN A 142 2.32 -27.47 -25.60
N TYR A 143 2.84 -28.18 -26.58
CA TYR A 143 4.14 -27.92 -27.19
C TYR A 143 3.90 -27.13 -28.47
N THR A 144 4.48 -25.95 -28.57
CA THR A 144 4.43 -25.11 -29.78
C THR A 144 5.84 -25.01 -30.32
N ALA A 145 6.03 -25.38 -31.58
CA ALA A 145 7.30 -25.25 -32.27
C ALA A 145 7.17 -24.19 -33.37
N MET A 146 8.07 -23.20 -33.39
CA MET A 146 8.16 -22.17 -34.42
C MET A 146 9.54 -22.26 -35.07
N ASP A 147 9.57 -22.34 -36.41
CA ASP A 147 10.82 -22.28 -37.17
C ASP A 147 11.19 -20.82 -37.39
N ASP A 148 12.42 -20.44 -37.03
CA ASP A 148 12.92 -19.07 -37.19
C ASP A 148 13.15 -18.66 -38.65
N CYS A 149 12.93 -19.56 -39.61
CA CYS A 149 12.95 -19.26 -41.04
C CYS A 149 11.60 -18.76 -41.59
N THR A 150 10.49 -18.89 -40.85
CA THR A 150 9.11 -18.58 -41.30
C THR A 150 8.48 -17.46 -40.48
#